data_AF-A0A1C6H2V9-F1
#
_entry.id   AF-A0A1C6H2V9-F1
#
_cell.length_a   1.000
_cell.length_b   1.000
_cell.length_c   1.000
_cell.angle_alpha   90.00
_cell.angle_beta   90.00
_cell.angle_gamma   90.00
#
_symmetry.space_group_name_H-M   'P 1'
#
loop_
_entity.id
_entity.type
_entity.pdbx_description
1 polymer ?
#
loop_
_entity_poly.entity_id
_entity_poly.type
_entity_poly.pdbx_seq_one_letter_code
_entity_poly.pdbx_strand_id
1 'polypeptide(L)'
;MTREKAIEILENGAWWDLLIPITTIEGRKLDIELHEALDIAIAALRNGWISVEDRLPEDDLPKDSDRSMIKCLVAAKGKNGIRTLCRQRYIMSFDPKVNKIHYTDWFWSKGANNITHWQPLPEPPEEE
;
A
#
# COMPACT_ATOMS: atom_id res chain seq x y z
N MET A 1 0.21 -8.20 21.74
CA MET A 1 0.14 -9.19 20.63
C MET A 1 1.31 -9.02 19.64
N THR A 2 1.70 -10.06 18.89
CA THR A 2 2.71 -10.01 17.81
C THR A 2 2.07 -9.80 16.43
N ARG A 3 2.85 -9.40 15.42
CA ARG A 3 2.37 -9.15 14.05
C ARG A 3 1.73 -10.40 13.44
N GLU A 4 2.38 -11.56 13.60
CA GLU A 4 1.97 -12.85 13.04
C GLU A 4 0.64 -13.30 13.68
N LYS A 5 0.49 -13.09 14.99
CA LYS A 5 -0.74 -13.39 15.71
C LYS A 5 -1.89 -12.47 15.32
N ALA A 6 -1.62 -11.20 15.00
CA ALA A 6 -2.61 -10.26 14.50
C ALA A 6 -3.13 -10.65 13.11
N ILE A 7 -2.24 -11.12 12.23
CA ILE A 7 -2.60 -11.63 10.88
C ILE A 7 -3.50 -12.86 11.01
N GLU A 8 -3.12 -13.85 11.82
CA GLU A 8 -3.91 -15.06 12.06
C GLU A 8 -5.34 -14.73 12.53
N ILE A 9 -5.49 -13.78 13.44
CA ILE A 9 -6.79 -13.32 13.98
C ILE A 9 -7.62 -12.63 12.90
N LEU A 10 -7.00 -11.77 12.08
CA LEU A 10 -7.68 -11.06 10.99
C LEU A 10 -8.05 -11.98 9.82
N GLU A 11 -7.25 -13.00 9.51
CA GLU A 11 -7.51 -13.91 8.40
C GLU A 11 -8.54 -15.00 8.75
N ASN A 12 -8.51 -15.52 9.99
CA ASN A 12 -9.29 -16.70 10.37
C ASN A 12 -10.47 -16.41 11.32
N GLY A 13 -10.58 -15.20 11.87
CA GLY A 13 -11.66 -14.89 12.79
C GLY A 13 -12.98 -14.60 12.06
N ALA A 14 -14.10 -15.08 12.63
CA ALA A 14 -15.45 -14.65 12.26
C ALA A 14 -15.78 -13.27 12.86
N TRP A 15 -14.91 -12.28 12.65
CA TRP A 15 -14.99 -10.95 13.27
C TRP A 15 -15.80 -9.94 12.45
N TRP A 16 -16.21 -10.30 11.23
CA TRP A 16 -17.15 -9.50 10.43
C TRP A 16 -18.47 -9.22 11.17
N ASP A 17 -18.90 -10.15 12.04
CA ASP A 17 -20.09 -10.00 12.89
C ASP A 17 -19.86 -9.13 14.15
N LEU A 18 -18.60 -8.83 14.49
CA LEU A 18 -18.20 -7.98 15.62
C LEU A 18 -17.90 -6.53 15.19
N LEU A 19 -17.84 -6.24 13.89
CA LEU A 19 -17.74 -4.88 13.32
C LEU A 19 -19.03 -4.03 13.49
N ILE A 20 -19.87 -4.37 14.45
CA ILE A 20 -21.02 -3.56 14.86
C ILE A 20 -20.46 -2.29 15.51
N PRO A 21 -21.01 -1.09 15.21
CA PRO A 21 -20.47 0.18 15.68
C PRO A 21 -20.20 0.19 17.20
N ILE A 22 -19.02 0.73 17.52
CA ILE A 22 -18.24 0.83 18.78
C ILE A 22 -19.02 1.18 20.08
N THR A 23 -20.34 1.37 20.03
CA THR A 23 -21.10 1.96 21.13
C THR A 23 -21.63 0.99 22.20
N THR A 24 -21.49 -0.34 22.07
CA THR A 24 -22.38 -1.22 22.86
C THR A 24 -21.79 -2.42 23.58
N ILE A 25 -20.48 -2.71 23.57
CA ILE A 25 -20.01 -3.92 24.27
C ILE A 25 -18.71 -3.66 25.05
N GLU A 26 -18.87 -3.26 26.31
CA GLU A 26 -17.80 -3.34 27.30
C GLU A 26 -17.57 -4.82 27.68
N GLY A 27 -16.32 -5.31 27.51
CA GLY A 27 -15.77 -6.33 28.41
C GLY A 27 -15.54 -7.75 27.89
N ARG A 28 -15.50 -8.06 26.59
CA ARG A 28 -15.07 -9.40 26.12
C ARG A 28 -13.58 -9.42 25.75
N LYS A 29 -12.87 -10.46 26.19
CA LYS A 29 -11.44 -10.70 25.90
C LYS A 29 -11.13 -10.71 24.39
N LEU A 30 -12.03 -11.24 23.56
CA LEU A 30 -11.93 -11.26 22.09
C LEU A 30 -11.97 -9.86 21.45
N ASP A 31 -12.69 -8.91 22.04
CA ASP A 31 -12.78 -7.54 21.51
C ASP A 31 -11.47 -6.79 21.72
N ILE A 32 -10.78 -7.05 22.83
CA ILE A 32 -9.45 -6.48 23.12
C ILE A 32 -8.42 -7.03 22.12
N GLU A 33 -8.45 -8.33 21.84
CA GLU A 33 -7.56 -8.96 20.86
C GLU A 33 -7.84 -8.47 19.43
N LEU A 34 -9.09 -8.23 19.03
CA LEU A 34 -9.42 -7.64 17.73
C LEU A 34 -8.94 -6.18 17.62
N HIS A 35 -9.17 -5.36 18.65
CA HIS A 35 -8.71 -3.96 18.65
C HIS A 35 -7.18 -3.87 18.62
N GLU A 36 -6.47 -4.68 19.41
CA GLU A 36 -5.02 -4.75 19.34
C GLU A 36 -4.53 -5.21 17.96
N ALA A 37 -5.27 -6.09 17.26
CA ALA A 37 -4.86 -6.63 15.96
C ALA A 37 -5.04 -5.57 14.88
N LEU A 38 -6.15 -4.84 14.96
CA LEU A 38 -6.39 -3.65 14.15
C LEU A 38 -5.36 -2.56 14.44
N ASP A 39 -5.00 -2.30 15.70
CA ASP A 39 -4.00 -1.30 16.05
C ASP A 39 -2.60 -1.70 15.57
N ILE A 40 -2.22 -2.98 15.64
CA ILE A 40 -0.96 -3.49 15.10
C ILE A 40 -0.98 -3.47 13.57
N ALA A 41 -2.08 -3.84 12.91
CA ALA A 41 -2.24 -3.74 11.46
C ALA A 41 -2.19 -2.28 10.99
N ILE A 42 -2.86 -1.37 11.70
CA ILE A 42 -2.83 0.08 11.45
C ILE A 42 -1.43 0.63 11.74
N ALA A 43 -0.73 0.19 12.78
CA ALA A 43 0.64 0.61 13.09
C ALA A 43 1.65 0.10 12.06
N ALA A 44 1.52 -1.16 11.61
CA ALA A 44 2.30 -1.74 10.53
C ALA A 44 2.02 -1.03 9.19
N LEU A 45 0.76 -0.65 8.95
CA LEU A 45 0.39 0.24 7.85
C LEU A 45 0.93 1.66 8.04
N ARG A 46 1.23 2.12 9.27
CA ARG A 46 1.66 3.51 9.54
C ARG A 46 3.18 3.70 9.56
N ASN A 47 3.98 2.67 9.86
CA ASN A 47 5.42 2.81 10.09
C ASN A 47 6.30 2.83 8.81
N GLY A 48 5.72 2.87 7.61
CA GLY A 48 6.46 2.82 6.34
C GLY A 48 6.05 3.87 5.30
N TRP A 49 5.28 4.89 5.68
CA TRP A 49 4.87 5.94 4.74
C TRP A 49 6.01 6.86 4.38
N ILE A 50 6.34 6.90 3.09
CA ILE A 50 7.35 7.77 2.51
C ILE A 50 6.64 8.98 1.91
N SER A 51 7.04 10.19 2.29
CA SER A 51 6.52 11.41 1.66
C SER A 51 6.91 11.44 0.19
N VAL A 52 5.99 11.84 -0.69
CA VAL A 52 6.31 12.05 -2.11
C VAL A 52 7.30 13.19 -2.34
N GLU A 53 7.49 14.07 -1.35
CA GLU A 53 8.49 15.14 -1.38
C GLU A 53 9.90 14.62 -1.05
N ASP A 54 9.99 13.55 -0.24
CA ASP A 54 11.27 12.97 0.16
C ASP A 54 11.79 12.01 -0.92
N ARG A 55 10.91 11.15 -1.44
CA ARG A 55 11.27 10.10 -2.40
C ARG A 55 10.05 9.60 -3.15
N LEU A 56 10.24 9.17 -4.40
CA LEU A 56 9.21 8.57 -5.23
C LEU A 56 9.45 7.07 -5.48
N PRO A 57 8.41 6.29 -5.84
CA PRO A 57 8.55 4.86 -6.09
C PRO A 57 9.59 4.47 -7.15
N GLU A 58 9.80 5.32 -8.15
CA GLU A 58 10.77 5.10 -9.23
C GLU A 58 12.22 5.25 -8.78
N ASP A 59 12.50 5.91 -7.67
CA ASP A 59 13.86 6.11 -7.16
C ASP A 59 14.48 4.79 -6.67
N ASP A 60 13.63 3.81 -6.34
CA ASP A 60 14.04 2.45 -5.97
C ASP A 60 14.27 1.52 -7.17
N LEU A 61 14.02 1.99 -8.39
CA LEU A 61 14.27 1.18 -9.60
C LEU A 61 15.75 1.21 -10.00
N PRO A 62 16.28 0.10 -10.54
CA PRO A 62 17.56 0.12 -11.25
C PRO A 62 17.54 1.17 -12.37
N LYS A 63 18.65 1.90 -12.55
CA LYS A 63 18.79 2.98 -13.55
C LYS A 63 18.38 2.58 -14.96
N ASP A 64 18.54 1.31 -15.33
CA ASP A 64 18.22 0.77 -16.65
C ASP A 64 17.02 -0.20 -16.63
N SER A 65 16.08 -0.01 -15.69
CA SER A 65 14.88 -0.85 -15.63
C SER A 65 13.90 -0.52 -16.76
N ASP A 66 13.45 -1.53 -17.51
CA ASP A 66 12.40 -1.43 -18.52
C ASP A 66 10.97 -1.44 -17.92
N ARG A 67 10.84 -1.31 -16.59
CA ARG A 67 9.54 -1.34 -15.91
C ARG A 67 8.66 -0.17 -16.38
N SER A 68 7.45 -0.44 -16.85
CA SER A 68 6.49 0.61 -17.27
C SER A 68 5.52 1.01 -16.15
N MET A 69 5.45 0.24 -15.07
CA MET A 69 4.48 0.42 -13.99
C MET A 69 5.03 -0.06 -12.65
N ILE A 70 4.72 0.67 -11.58
CA ILE A 70 5.02 0.34 -10.19
C ILE A 70 3.70 0.42 -9.41
N LYS A 71 3.30 -0.69 -8.77
CA LYS A 71 2.13 -0.74 -7.89
C LYS A 71 2.57 -0.45 -6.45
N CYS A 72 1.87 0.44 -5.77
CA CYS A 72 2.15 0.83 -4.39
C CYS A 72 0.86 1.24 -3.67
N LEU A 73 0.95 1.31 -2.34
CA LEU A 73 -0.07 1.94 -1.51
C LEU A 73 0.18 3.46 -1.52
N VAL A 74 -0.90 4.24 -1.56
CA VAL A 74 -0.84 5.71 -1.54
C VAL A 74 -1.84 6.28 -0.56
N ALA A 75 -1.42 7.32 0.15
CA ALA A 75 -2.27 8.17 0.98
C ALA A 75 -2.53 9.48 0.24
N ALA A 76 -3.78 9.94 0.23
CA ALA A 76 -4.19 11.14 -0.51
C ALA A 76 -4.99 12.14 0.33
N LYS A 77 -4.61 13.41 0.27
CA LYS A 77 -5.25 14.54 0.96
C LYS A 77 -6.65 14.77 0.38
N GLY A 78 -7.69 14.51 1.17
CA GLY A 78 -9.09 14.78 0.82
C GLY A 78 -9.98 13.56 0.55
N LYS A 79 -9.42 12.34 0.42
CA LYS A 79 -10.24 11.11 0.41
C LYS A 79 -10.10 10.28 1.70
N ASN A 80 -9.40 10.80 2.71
CA ASN A 80 -9.17 10.20 4.04
C ASN A 80 -9.05 8.67 4.02
N GLY A 81 -8.27 8.14 3.08
CA GLY A 81 -8.15 6.70 2.87
C GLY A 81 -6.85 6.33 2.18
N ILE A 82 -6.30 5.19 2.61
CA ILE A 82 -5.20 4.49 1.96
C ILE A 82 -5.80 3.67 0.82
N ARG A 83 -5.17 3.71 -0.36
CA ARG A 83 -5.59 2.92 -1.52
C ARG A 83 -4.40 2.43 -2.32
N THR A 84 -4.61 1.41 -3.13
CA THR A 84 -3.61 0.96 -4.11
C THR A 84 -3.67 1.84 -5.37
N LEU A 85 -2.52 2.29 -5.84
CA LEU A 85 -2.38 3.03 -7.09
C LEU A 85 -1.10 2.65 -7.83
N CYS A 86 -1.08 2.90 -9.14
CA CYS A 86 0.11 2.72 -9.95
C CYS A 86 0.79 4.05 -10.26
N ARG A 87 2.12 4.07 -10.18
CA ARG A 87 2.97 5.05 -10.88
C ARG A 87 3.37 4.42 -12.21
N GLN A 88 3.25 5.15 -13.32
CA GLN A 88 3.39 4.56 -14.65
C GLN A 88 4.02 5.53 -15.66
N ARG A 89 4.52 4.97 -16.76
CA ARG A 89 5.03 5.67 -17.94
C ARG A 89 4.54 4.99 -19.22
N TYR A 90 4.36 5.74 -20.29
CA TYR A 90 3.96 5.21 -21.61
C TYR A 90 5.17 5.05 -22.51
N ILE A 91 5.11 4.08 -23.43
CA ILE A 91 6.10 3.95 -24.51
C ILE A 91 5.84 5.06 -25.53
N MET A 92 6.86 5.86 -25.79
CA MET A 92 6.82 6.95 -26.76
C MET A 92 7.36 6.50 -28.12
N SER A 93 8.47 5.76 -28.12
CA SER A 93 9.10 5.27 -29.35
C SER A 93 10.06 4.12 -29.06
N PHE A 94 10.38 3.35 -30.11
CA PHE A 94 11.42 2.33 -30.12
C PHE A 94 12.48 2.72 -31.14
N ASP A 95 13.74 2.77 -30.73
CA ASP A 95 14.86 2.99 -31.63
C ASP A 95 15.51 1.65 -32.00
N PRO A 96 15.29 1.14 -33.23
CA PRO A 96 15.83 -0.13 -33.67
C PRO A 96 17.35 -0.12 -33.87
N LYS A 97 18.00 1.05 -33.95
CA LYS A 97 19.46 1.14 -34.15
C LYS A 97 20.24 0.91 -32.86
N VAL A 98 19.70 1.40 -31.73
CA VAL A 98 20.30 1.23 -30.40
C VAL A 98 19.56 0.21 -29.54
N ASN A 99 18.48 -0.38 -30.07
CA ASN A 99 17.59 -1.32 -29.38
C ASN A 99 17.09 -0.77 -28.02
N LYS A 100 16.74 0.53 -27.98
CA LYS A 100 16.26 1.20 -26.77
C LYS A 100 14.81 1.64 -26.91
N ILE A 101 14.06 1.52 -25.81
CA ILE A 101 12.68 2.01 -25.69
C ILE A 101 12.72 3.37 -24.99
N HIS A 102 12.05 4.36 -25.55
CA HIS A 102 11.83 5.65 -24.92
C HIS A 102 10.49 5.67 -24.21
N TYR A 103 10.49 6.07 -22.95
CA TYR A 103 9.29 6.21 -22.14
C TYR A 103 8.99 7.68 -21.83
N THR A 104 7.73 8.00 -21.52
CA THR A 104 7.37 9.27 -20.88
C THR A 104 7.96 9.37 -19.48
N ASP A 105 7.94 10.57 -18.91
CA ASP A 105 8.15 10.77 -17.48
C ASP A 105 7.12 10.00 -16.64
N TRP A 106 7.48 9.73 -15.39
CA TRP A 106 6.63 9.03 -14.43
C TRP A 106 5.48 9.90 -13.95
N PHE A 107 4.27 9.34 -13.93
CA PHE A 107 3.10 10.00 -13.38
C PHE A 107 2.17 9.02 -12.67
N TRP A 108 1.29 9.54 -11.81
CA TRP A 108 0.30 8.75 -11.10
C TRP A 108 -0.87 8.39 -12.03
N SER A 109 -1.16 7.09 -12.13
CA SER A 109 -2.36 6.61 -12.83
C SER A 109 -3.61 7.23 -12.20
N LYS A 110 -4.47 7.87 -13.01
CA LYS A 110 -5.73 8.55 -12.61
C LYS A 110 -5.62 9.98 -12.04
N GLY A 111 -4.55 10.74 -12.32
CA GLY A 111 -4.52 12.18 -12.00
C GLY A 111 -4.62 12.48 -10.50
N ALA A 112 -4.01 11.62 -9.68
CA ALA A 112 -4.03 11.70 -8.24
C ALA A 112 -3.08 12.80 -7.72
N ASN A 113 -3.38 14.05 -8.03
CA ASN A 113 -2.57 15.24 -7.67
C ASN A 113 -2.52 15.51 -6.16
N ASN A 114 -3.26 14.75 -5.37
CA ASN A 114 -3.40 14.91 -3.94
C ASN A 114 -2.70 13.82 -3.13
N ILE A 115 -1.85 12.99 -3.76
CA ILE A 115 -1.05 11.99 -3.03
C ILE A 115 -0.01 12.72 -2.18
N THR A 116 0.07 12.34 -0.91
CA THR A 116 1.05 12.90 0.04
C THR A 116 2.11 11.89 0.42
N HIS A 117 1.73 10.61 0.57
CA HIS A 117 2.66 9.56 0.97
C HIS A 117 2.41 8.28 0.18
N TRP A 118 3.43 7.42 0.10
CA TRP A 118 3.35 6.10 -0.51
C TRP A 118 4.11 5.05 0.31
N GLN A 119 3.82 3.78 0.05
CA GLN A 119 4.53 2.63 0.60
C GLN A 119 4.56 1.50 -0.43
N PRO A 120 5.63 0.69 -0.53
CA PRO A 120 5.61 -0.54 -1.33
C PRO A 120 4.47 -1.47 -0.91
N LEU A 121 4.01 -2.30 -1.83
CA LEU A 121 3.05 -3.35 -1.47
C LEU A 121 3.70 -4.31 -0.45
N PRO A 122 2.96 -4.75 0.58
CA PRO A 122 3.44 -5.80 1.46
C PRO A 122 3.73 -7.05 0.64
N GLU A 123 4.70 -7.84 1.09
CA GLU A 123 4.97 -9.15 0.50
C GLU A 123 3.72 -10.03 0.60
N PRO A 124 3.41 -10.80 -0.45
CA PRO A 124 2.30 -11.74 -0.38
C PRO A 124 2.57 -12.75 0.75
N PRO A 125 1.51 -13.26 1.42
CA PRO A 125 1.67 -14.33 2.39
C PRO A 125 2.33 -15.55 1.73
N GLU A 126 3.27 -16.18 2.44
CA GLU A 126 3.88 -17.43 1.98
C GLU A 126 2.79 -18.52 1.96
N GLU A 127 2.65 -19.25 0.84
CA GLU A 127 1.77 -20.41 0.76
C GLU A 127 2.44 -21.56 1.53
N GLU A 128 1.89 -21.93 2.70
CA GLU A 128 2.24 -23.17 3.44
C GLU A 128 1.57 -24.41 2.83
#